data_AF-A0A969WNJ7-F1
#
_entry.id   AF-A0A969WNJ7-F1
#
_cell.length_a   1.000
_cell.length_b   1.000
_cell.length_c   1.000
_cell.angle_alpha   90.00
_cell.angle_beta   90.00
_cell.angle_gamma   90.00
#
_symmetry.space_group_name_H-M   'P 1'
#
loop_
_entity.id
_entity.type
_entity.pdbx_description
1 polymer ?
#
loop_
_entity_poly.entity_id
_entity_poly.type
_entity_poly.pdbx_seq_one_letter_code
_entity_poly.pdbx_strand_id
1 'polypeptide(L)' 'MQKIKIAIIGYGNIGKYAAEAVEATSDMELVGVVRRSESINNVPLELTNTKIVTDISQLG' A
#
# COMPACT_ATOMS: atom_id res chain seq x y z
N MET A 1 9.32 -10.24 16.61
CA MET A 1 10.18 -9.21 15.97
C MET A 1 9.28 -8.05 15.59
N GLN A 2 9.68 -6.80 15.82
CA GLN A 2 8.91 -5.66 15.31
C GLN A 2 9.19 -5.50 13.81
N LYS A 3 8.13 -5.52 13.00
CA LYS A 3 8.23 -5.29 11.55
C LYS A 3 8.23 -3.80 11.25
N ILE A 4 8.95 -3.40 10.20
CA ILE A 4 8.97 -2.04 9.69
C ILE A 4 7.65 -1.79 8.95
N LYS A 5 6.89 -0.80 9.41
CA LYS A 5 5.62 -0.41 8.79
C LYS A 5 5.89 0.44 7.56
N ILE A 6 5.37 0.01 6.41
CA ILE A 6 5.56 0.68 5.12
C ILE A 6 4.22 1.13 4.57
N ALA A 7 4.17 2.36 4.08
CA ALA A 7 3.06 2.89 3.29
C ALA A 7 3.55 3.22 1.88
N ILE A 8 2.74 2.90 0.86
CA ILE A 8 3.07 3.18 -0.54
C ILE A 8 2.23 4.34 -1.05
N ILE A 9 2.86 5.44 -1.45
CA ILE A 9 2.17 6.58 -2.06
C ILE A 9 2.23 6.44 -3.58
N GLY A 10 1.06 6.18 -4.18
CA GLY A 10 0.92 5.98 -5.61
C GLY A 10 1.04 4.51 -6.01
N TYR A 11 -0.05 3.96 -6.53
CA TYR A 11 -0.15 2.56 -6.98
C TYR A 11 -0.27 2.47 -8.50
N GLY A 12 0.80 2.92 -9.17
CA GLY A 12 1.01 2.67 -10.60
C GLY A 12 1.91 1.44 -10.81
N ASN A 13 2.56 1.34 -11.97
CA ASN A 13 3.45 0.22 -12.27
C ASN A 13 4.54 0.03 -11.20
N ILE A 14 5.21 1.11 -10.78
CA ILE A 14 6.27 1.04 -9.75
C ILE A 14 5.68 0.71 -8.38
N GLY A 15 4.58 1.36 -7.99
CA GLY A 15 3.95 1.16 -6.69
C GLY A 15 3.47 -0.29 -6.48
N LYS A 16 3.01 -0.95 -7.55
CA LYS A 16 2.66 -2.37 -7.52
C LYS A 16 3.86 -3.23 -7.15
N TYR A 17 4.96 -3.14 -7.89
CA TYR A 17 6.15 -3.96 -7.61
C TYR A 17 6.84 -3.59 -6.28
N ALA A 18 6.70 -2.35 -5.82
CA ALA A 18 7.14 -1.96 -4.48
C ALA A 18 6.32 -2.68 -3.39
N ALA A 19 5.01 -2.86 -3.58
CA ALA A 19 4.17 -3.62 -2.65
C ALA A 19 4.58 -5.10 -2.62
N GLU A 20 4.79 -5.71 -3.79
CA GLU A 20 5.25 -7.10 -3.90
C GLU A 20 6.61 -7.29 -3.20
N ALA A 21 7.55 -6.36 -3.35
CA ALA A 21 8.84 -6.42 -2.66
C ALA A 21 8.72 -6.32 -1.13
N VAL A 22 7.79 -5.49 -0.63
CA VAL A 22 7.50 -5.37 0.81
C VAL A 22 6.85 -6.63 1.36
N GLU A 23 5.96 -7.27 0.61
CA GLU A 23 5.31 -8.53 1.01
C GLU A 23 6.26 -9.72 0.96
N ALA A 24 7.26 -9.69 0.08
CA ALA A 24 8.25 -10.76 -0.06
C ALA A 24 9.25 -10.82 1.11
N THR A 25 9.37 -9.77 1.93
CA THR A 25 10.30 -9.73 3.05
C THR A 25 9.65 -10.00 4.40
N SER A 26 10.40 -10.64 5.31
CA SER A 26 9.90 -11.02 6.63
C SER A 26 9.93 -9.89 7.67
N ASP A 27 10.71 -8.84 7.42
CA ASP A 27 10.96 -7.74 8.34
C ASP A 27 10.09 -6.50 8.09
N MET A 28 9.31 -6.46 7.01
CA MET A 28 8.40 -5.36 6.67
C MET A 28 6.93 -5.77 6.69
N GLU A 29 6.06 -4.77 6.80
CA GLU A 29 4.60 -4.91 6.76
C GLU A 29 3.99 -3.74 5.98
N LEU A 30 3.22 -4.04 4.93
CA LEU A 30 2.48 -3.03 4.18
C LEU A 30 1.22 -2.62 4.96
N VAL A 31 1.23 -1.41 5.54
CA VAL A 31 0.09 -0.90 6.33
C VAL A 31 -0.98 -0.23 5.49
N GLY A 32 -0.64 0.18 4.26
CA GLY A 32 -1.60 0.82 3.38
C GLY A 32 -1.00 1.41 2.11
N VAL A 33 -1.89 1.79 1.21
CA VAL A 33 -1.56 2.42 -0.07
C VAL A 33 -2.33 3.74 -0.19
N VAL A 34 -1.62 4.82 -0.49
CA VAL A 34 -2.19 6.14 -0.71
C VAL A 34 -2.45 6.32 -2.21
N ARG A 35 -3.69 6.59 -2.62
CA ARG A 35 -4.08 6.85 -4.02
C ARG A 35 -4.93 8.11 -4.09
N ARG A 36 -4.88 8.80 -5.24
CA ARG A 36 -5.79 9.93 -5.52
C ARG A 36 -7.24 9.46 -5.58
N SER A 37 -8.18 10.28 -5.12
CA SER A 37 -9.61 9.98 -5.01
C SER A 37 -10.23 9.42 -6.30
N GLU A 38 -9.83 9.98 -7.45
CA GLU A 38 -10.27 9.55 -8.79
C GLU A 38 -9.90 8.09 -9.12
N SER A 39 -8.84 7.57 -8.51
CA SER A 39 -8.30 6.23 -8.77
C SER A 39 -8.77 5.18 -7.75
N ILE A 40 -9.57 5.57 -6.74
CA ILE A 40 -10.07 4.66 -5.70
C ILE A 40 -11.18 3.75 -6.23
N ASN A 41 -11.93 4.15 -7.25
CA ASN A 41 -13.04 3.33 -7.77
C ASN A 41 -12.58 2.12 -8.60
N ASN A 42 -11.29 2.04 -8.95
CA ASN A 42 -10.71 0.89 -9.66
C ASN A 42 -9.59 0.28 -8.80
N VAL A 43 -10.00 -0.42 -7.74
CA VAL A 43 -9.10 -1.15 -6.85
C VAL A 43 -8.78 -2.52 -7.46
N PRO A 44 -7.51 -2.83 -7.74
CA PRO A 44 -7.09 -4.18 -8.09
C PRO A 44 -7.42 -5.17 -6.96
N LEU A 45 -7.82 -6.41 -7.31
CA LEU A 45 -8.12 -7.48 -6.34
C LEU A 45 -6.99 -7.71 -5.32
N GLU A 46 -5.75 -7.47 -5.73
CA GLU A 46 -4.54 -7.64 -4.91
C GLU A 46 -4.55 -6.72 -3.68
N LEU A 47 -5.26 -5.59 -3.73
CA LEU A 47 -5.35 -4.62 -2.62
C LEU A 47 -6.59 -4.81 -1.72
N THR A 48 -7.38 -5.88 -1.89
CA THR A 48 -8.61 -6.09 -1.09
C THR A 48 -8.34 -6.15 0.41
N ASN A 49 -7.18 -6.64 0.83
CA ASN A 49 -6.78 -6.73 2.23
C ASN A 49 -5.91 -5.55 2.71
N THR A 50 -5.63 -4.59 1.84
CA THR A 50 -4.75 -3.45 2.13
C THR A 50 -5.56 -2.18 2.32
N LYS A 51 -5.25 -1.39 3.34
CA LYS A 51 -5.96 -0.13 3.58
C LYS A 51 -5.61 0.89 2.48
N ILE A 52 -6.59 1.27 1.67
CA ILE A 52 -6.42 2.31 0.65
C ILE A 52 -6.96 3.63 1.19
N VAL A 53 -6.13 4.66 1.16
CA VAL A 53 -6.46 5.99 1.69
C VAL A 53 -6.15 7.07 0.66
N THR A 54 -6.74 8.25 0.81
CA THR A 54 -6.43 9.43 -0.01
C THR A 54 -5.27 10.25 0.55
N ASP A 55 -5.02 10.13 1.86
CA ASP A 55 -4.04 10.93 2.59
C ASP A 55 -3.26 10.02 3.55
N ILE A 56 -1.95 10.24 3.64
CA ILE A 56 -1.06 9.41 4.47
C ILE A 56 -1.39 9.52 5.97
N SER A 57 -1.93 10.65 6.43
CA SER A 57 -2.37 10.85 7.82
C SER A 57 -3.44 9.86 8.26
N GLN A 58 -4.14 9.21 7.33
CA GLN A 58 -5.15 8.19 7.63
C GLN A 58 -4.55 6.81 7.97
N LEU A 59 -3.24 6.63 7.81
CA LEU A 59 -2.53 5.37 8.11
C LEU A 59 -1.87 5.35 9.49
N GLY A 60 -1.84 6.48 10.20
CA GLY A 60 -1.26 6.61 11.55
C GLY A 60 -0.63 7.97 11.78
#